data_AF-A0A1Q7BLB1-F1
#
_entry.id   AF-A0A1Q7BLB1-F1
#
_cell.length_a   1.000
_cell.length_b   1.000
_cell.length_c   1.000
_cell.angle_alpha   90.00
_cell.angle_beta   90.00
_cell.angle_gamma   90.00
#
_symmetry.space_group_name_H-M   'P 1'
#
loop_
_entity.id
_entity.type
_entity.pdbx_description
1 polymer ?
#
loop_
_entity_poly.entity_id
_entity_poly.type
_entity_poly.pdbx_seq_one_letter_code
_entity_poly.pdbx_strand_id
1 'polypeptide(L)'
;MGAWLRTMVGILVVLAGVALPIATLPAGPARAAPGDQNCANPGPPPEVPAWAQEMLAPQRVWPLSRGATKTVAVLGSGVDAGHPQLRGHVNPGYDATTGSGTGNSDCLGLGTQVAGVIAAQPSAGTKLVGIAPDVTVEPVRVVAQPAIGGDVTVDPVVLVRGINWAVSRHVDVLCVAVALYAADARVAAAVRDAQAQGVVVVAAVGDKGDVAKGGNPNPYPASYPGVIAVSALLPNGSGWPGSGHGFYVTVAAPGSAVLTLQRGQGLTTVDGTGVAAGFVAGSVALLLEGISGGRPDPLPALNPKTPTAAEQEQAQAWADSARLALWLTGAVAVLVVAVLAVGAALPRGRRRRWRPALAKAPPDRTEPQEPGPPILLFDER
;
A
#
# COMPACT_ATOMS: atom_id res chain seq x y z
N MET A 1 -12.61 -56.54 -85.39
CA MET A 1 -11.19 -56.47 -85.00
C MET A 1 -11.09 -56.78 -83.52
N GLY A 2 -10.83 -58.05 -83.18
CA GLY A 2 -9.67 -58.43 -82.37
C GLY A 2 -9.98 -58.35 -80.86
N ALA A 3 -10.62 -59.35 -80.25
CA ALA A 3 -10.08 -60.66 -79.87
C ALA A 3 -9.79 -60.75 -78.36
N TRP A 4 -10.63 -61.56 -77.69
CA TRP A 4 -10.24 -62.59 -76.72
C TRP A 4 -9.88 -62.23 -75.26
N LEU A 5 -10.76 -62.73 -74.37
CA LEU A 5 -10.49 -63.60 -73.20
C LEU A 5 -10.15 -63.01 -71.81
N ARG A 6 -11.11 -63.24 -70.89
CA ARG A 6 -11.05 -63.65 -69.47
C ARG A 6 -9.74 -63.44 -68.68
N THR A 7 -9.87 -62.86 -67.48
CA THR A 7 -9.32 -63.46 -66.24
C THR A 7 -9.92 -62.84 -64.97
N MET A 8 -10.14 -63.70 -63.97
CA MET A 8 -10.39 -63.38 -62.57
C MET A 8 -9.15 -62.73 -61.92
N VAL A 9 -9.35 -62.01 -60.81
CA VAL A 9 -8.73 -62.20 -59.48
C VAL A 9 -8.89 -60.90 -58.68
N GLY A 10 -9.40 -61.03 -57.45
CA GLY A 10 -9.67 -59.93 -56.56
C GLY A 10 -8.40 -59.29 -55.99
N ILE A 11 -8.51 -58.01 -55.64
CA ILE A 11 -7.48 -57.29 -54.89
C ILE A 11 -8.13 -56.65 -53.66
N LEU A 12 -7.68 -57.13 -52.50
CA LEU A 12 -7.78 -56.51 -51.19
C LEU A 12 -7.38 -55.03 -51.28
N VAL A 13 -8.24 -54.13 -50.82
CA VAL A 13 -7.84 -52.76 -50.50
C VAL A 13 -7.37 -52.74 -49.05
N VAL A 14 -6.05 -52.58 -48.87
CA VAL A 14 -5.41 -52.30 -47.58
C VAL A 14 -5.64 -50.82 -47.24
N LEU A 15 -6.35 -50.56 -46.15
CA LEU A 15 -6.49 -49.24 -45.54
C LEU A 15 -5.17 -48.86 -44.84
N ALA A 16 -4.41 -47.93 -45.42
CA ALA A 16 -3.36 -47.20 -44.71
C ALA A 16 -3.94 -45.87 -44.20
N GLY A 17 -4.18 -45.79 -42.89
CA GLY A 17 -4.60 -44.57 -42.22
C GLY A 17 -3.46 -43.55 -42.19
N VAL A 18 -3.70 -42.37 -42.76
CA VAL A 18 -2.82 -41.20 -42.61
C VAL A 18 -3.21 -40.49 -41.32
N ALA A 19 -2.39 -40.62 -40.29
CA ALA A 19 -2.46 -39.78 -39.09
C ALA A 19 -1.92 -38.38 -39.42
N LEU A 20 -2.80 -37.38 -39.45
CA LEU A 20 -2.41 -35.97 -39.50
C LEU A 20 -1.95 -35.52 -38.10
N PRO A 21 -0.76 -34.91 -37.97
CA PRO A 21 -0.34 -34.34 -36.69
C PRO A 21 -1.17 -33.07 -36.43
N ILE A 22 -1.91 -33.07 -35.32
CA ILE A 22 -2.50 -31.86 -34.76
C ILE A 22 -1.33 -31.00 -34.28
N ALA A 23 -1.01 -29.95 -35.02
CA ALA A 23 -0.04 -28.96 -34.60
C ALA A 23 -0.56 -28.25 -33.35
N THR A 24 -0.04 -28.62 -32.18
CA THR A 24 -0.19 -27.83 -30.96
C THR A 24 0.58 -26.52 -31.15
N LEU A 25 -0.15 -25.45 -31.47
CA LEU A 25 0.42 -24.10 -31.43
C LEU A 25 0.88 -23.83 -29.99
N PRO A 26 2.17 -23.52 -29.74
CA PRO A 26 2.59 -23.06 -28.43
C PRO A 26 1.80 -21.79 -28.12
N ALA A 27 1.12 -21.76 -26.97
CA ALA A 27 0.54 -20.53 -26.45
C ALA A 27 1.68 -19.50 -26.36
N GLY A 28 1.68 -18.53 -27.27
CA GLY A 28 2.64 -17.44 -27.22
C GLY A 28 2.54 -16.75 -25.85
N PRO A 29 3.65 -16.18 -25.33
CA PRO A 29 3.57 -15.37 -24.13
C PRO A 29 2.48 -14.33 -24.34
N ALA A 30 1.49 -14.29 -23.45
CA ALA A 30 0.43 -13.30 -23.47
C ALA A 30 1.11 -11.93 -23.50
N ARG A 31 1.09 -11.28 -24.66
CA ARG A 31 1.68 -9.97 -24.84
C ARG A 31 0.81 -9.03 -24.02
N ALA A 32 1.32 -8.55 -22.89
CA ALA A 32 0.68 -7.50 -22.12
C ALA A 32 0.25 -6.42 -23.11
N ALA A 33 -1.04 -6.05 -23.06
CA ALA A 33 -1.55 -4.95 -23.87
C ALA A 33 -0.60 -3.76 -23.71
N PRO A 34 -0.29 -3.01 -24.78
CA PRO A 34 0.53 -1.81 -24.65
C PRO A 34 -0.14 -0.92 -23.61
N GLY A 35 0.49 -0.78 -22.44
CA GLY A 35 -0.01 0.10 -21.41
C GLY A 35 -0.10 1.50 -22.01
N ASP A 36 -1.26 2.14 -21.85
CA ASP A 36 -1.34 3.59 -22.05
C ASP A 36 -0.23 4.22 -21.19
N GLN A 37 0.77 4.84 -21.83
CA GLN A 37 2.00 5.30 -21.18
C GLN A 37 1.71 6.37 -20.11
N ASN A 38 0.52 6.95 -20.15
CA ASN A 38 0.07 8.01 -19.24
C ASN A 38 -0.81 7.50 -18.10
N CYS A 39 -0.94 6.18 -17.95
CA CYS A 39 -1.73 5.57 -16.90
C CYS A 39 -0.92 4.68 -15.97
N ALA A 40 -1.38 4.57 -14.72
CA ALA A 40 -0.77 3.76 -13.70
C ALA A 40 -0.96 2.28 -14.02
N ASN A 41 0.05 1.63 -14.58
CA ASN A 41 -0.01 0.21 -14.94
C ASN A 41 0.43 -0.66 -13.75
N PRO A 42 -0.03 -1.92 -13.66
CA PRO A 42 0.39 -2.82 -12.60
C PRO A 42 1.88 -3.09 -12.70
N GLY A 43 2.54 -3.11 -11.53
CA GLY A 43 3.92 -3.53 -11.40
C GLY A 43 4.09 -5.05 -11.59
N PRO A 44 5.31 -5.59 -11.43
CA PRO A 44 5.50 -7.03 -11.32
C PRO A 44 4.60 -7.61 -10.21
N PRO A 45 4.16 -8.88 -10.33
CA PRO A 45 3.28 -9.50 -9.35
C PRO A 45 3.84 -9.31 -7.94
N PRO A 46 3.09 -8.67 -7.02
CA PRO A 46 3.61 -8.38 -5.70
C PRO A 46 3.85 -9.67 -4.93
N GLU A 47 5.06 -9.86 -4.42
CA GLU A 47 5.41 -10.97 -3.50
C GLU A 47 4.93 -10.73 -2.06
N VAL A 48 4.14 -9.68 -1.84
CA VAL A 48 3.76 -9.22 -0.50
C VAL A 48 2.57 -10.03 0.03
N PRO A 49 2.65 -10.57 1.27
CA PRO A 49 1.50 -11.20 1.91
C PRO A 49 0.36 -10.20 2.10
N ALA A 50 -0.88 -10.69 1.99
CA ALA A 50 -2.10 -9.91 2.22
C ALA A 50 -2.31 -9.65 3.73
N TRP A 51 -1.37 -8.95 4.37
CA TRP A 51 -1.33 -8.75 5.83
C TRP A 51 -2.60 -8.08 6.36
N ALA A 52 -3.19 -7.16 5.58
CA ALA A 52 -4.43 -6.49 5.96
C ALA A 52 -5.60 -7.48 6.06
N GLN A 53 -5.68 -8.43 5.14
CA GLN A 53 -6.67 -9.52 5.15
C GLN A 53 -6.41 -10.48 6.32
N GLU A 54 -5.15 -10.75 6.65
CA GLU A 54 -4.79 -11.57 7.82
C GLU A 54 -5.16 -10.88 9.14
N MET A 55 -4.87 -9.59 9.27
CA MET A 55 -5.20 -8.78 10.44
C MET A 55 -6.71 -8.64 10.64
N LEU A 56 -7.45 -8.30 9.59
CA LEU A 56 -8.89 -8.04 9.67
C LEU A 56 -9.72 -9.33 9.65
N ALA A 57 -9.19 -10.40 9.07
CA ALA A 57 -9.82 -11.71 8.97
C ALA A 57 -11.31 -11.68 8.53
N PRO A 58 -11.67 -10.99 7.43
CA PRO A 58 -13.06 -10.76 7.01
C PRO A 58 -13.85 -12.06 6.77
N GLN A 59 -13.18 -13.16 6.44
CA GLN A 59 -13.75 -14.50 6.31
C GLN A 59 -14.51 -14.98 7.56
N ARG A 60 -14.18 -14.44 8.73
CA ARG A 60 -14.89 -14.76 9.98
C ARG A 60 -16.30 -14.16 10.04
N VAL A 61 -16.55 -13.09 9.28
CA VAL A 61 -17.82 -12.36 9.26
C VAL A 61 -18.70 -12.76 8.05
N TRP A 62 -18.09 -13.24 6.96
CA TRP A 62 -18.83 -13.63 5.75
C TRP A 62 -19.94 -14.69 5.90
N PRO A 63 -19.91 -15.61 6.88
CA PRO A 63 -21.07 -16.46 7.15
C PRO A 63 -22.32 -15.68 7.61
N LEU A 64 -22.15 -14.44 8.10
CA LEU A 64 -23.24 -13.56 8.55
C LEU A 64 -23.67 -12.58 7.46
N SER A 65 -22.71 -11.95 6.79
CA SER A 65 -22.96 -10.93 5.78
C SER A 65 -21.75 -10.77 4.86
N ARG A 66 -21.99 -10.50 3.58
CA ARG A 66 -20.97 -10.21 2.57
C ARG A 66 -21.20 -8.88 1.85
N GLY A 67 -22.27 -8.17 2.15
CA GLY A 67 -22.61 -6.84 1.63
C GLY A 67 -23.59 -6.83 0.45
N ALA A 68 -24.24 -7.94 0.13
CA ALA A 68 -24.97 -8.14 -1.14
C ALA A 68 -26.07 -7.10 -1.44
N THR A 69 -26.72 -6.58 -0.40
CA THR A 69 -27.80 -5.60 -0.51
C THR A 69 -27.33 -4.15 -0.38
N LYS A 70 -26.01 -3.91 -0.31
CA LYS A 70 -25.43 -2.61 0.01
C LYS A 70 -24.65 -2.02 -1.15
N THR A 71 -24.71 -0.70 -1.23
CA THR A 71 -24.05 0.08 -2.27
C THR A 71 -23.05 1.05 -1.65
N VAL A 72 -21.81 1.02 -2.12
CA VAL A 72 -20.72 1.90 -1.69
C VAL A 72 -20.30 2.78 -2.87
N ALA A 73 -20.48 4.09 -2.75
CA ALA A 73 -19.90 5.02 -3.71
C ALA A 73 -18.43 5.29 -3.39
N VAL A 74 -17.55 5.10 -4.38
CA VAL A 74 -16.12 5.38 -4.25
C VAL A 74 -15.82 6.71 -4.94
N LEU A 75 -15.64 7.76 -4.15
CA LEU A 75 -15.30 9.10 -4.62
C LEU A 75 -13.78 9.24 -4.71
N GLY A 76 -13.24 9.17 -5.93
CA GLY A 76 -11.81 9.17 -6.20
C GLY A 76 -11.48 9.47 -7.66
N SER A 77 -10.63 8.66 -8.31
CA SER A 77 -10.22 8.81 -9.71
C SER A 77 -11.08 8.04 -10.72
N GLY A 78 -12.17 7.44 -10.27
CA GLY A 78 -12.92 6.41 -11.01
C GLY A 78 -12.49 5.00 -10.61
N VAL A 79 -13.11 3.97 -11.17
CA VAL A 79 -12.83 2.56 -10.88
C VAL A 79 -12.78 1.80 -12.20
N ASP A 80 -11.73 1.00 -12.43
CA ASP A 80 -11.65 0.11 -13.60
C ASP A 80 -12.66 -1.04 -13.48
N ALA A 81 -13.86 -0.84 -14.02
CA ALA A 81 -14.93 -1.85 -14.01
C ALA A 81 -14.59 -3.08 -14.88
N GLY A 82 -13.58 -2.99 -15.74
CA GLY A 82 -13.08 -4.11 -16.54
C GLY A 82 -12.20 -5.09 -15.76
N HIS A 83 -11.80 -4.73 -14.54
CA HIS A 83 -10.96 -5.56 -13.68
C HIS A 83 -11.65 -6.90 -13.35
N PRO A 84 -11.02 -8.08 -13.58
CA PRO A 84 -11.65 -9.39 -13.38
C PRO A 84 -12.22 -9.59 -11.98
N GLN A 85 -11.50 -9.15 -10.93
CA GLN A 85 -11.96 -9.21 -9.54
C GLN A 85 -13.07 -8.20 -9.18
N LEU A 86 -13.54 -7.34 -10.09
CA LEU A 86 -14.66 -6.41 -9.84
C LEU A 86 -15.86 -6.68 -10.75
N ARG A 87 -15.78 -7.69 -11.63
CA ARG A 87 -16.84 -8.00 -12.59
C ARG A 87 -18.14 -8.32 -11.88
N GLY A 88 -19.22 -7.66 -12.30
CA GLY A 88 -20.56 -7.86 -11.75
C GLY A 88 -20.85 -7.09 -10.46
N HIS A 89 -19.85 -6.39 -9.90
CA HIS A 89 -19.97 -5.64 -8.64
C HIS A 89 -19.74 -4.14 -8.81
N VAL A 90 -19.68 -3.64 -10.05
CA VAL A 90 -19.47 -2.22 -10.34
C VAL A 90 -20.56 -1.71 -11.27
N ASN A 91 -21.38 -0.77 -10.80
CA ASN A 91 -22.41 -0.12 -11.60
C ASN A 91 -21.81 0.93 -12.55
N PRO A 92 -22.57 1.37 -13.58
CA PRO A 92 -22.25 2.58 -14.32
C PRO A 92 -22.20 3.79 -13.37
N GLY A 93 -20.98 4.25 -13.11
CA GLY A 93 -20.69 5.36 -12.22
C GLY A 93 -20.86 6.72 -12.89
N TYR A 94 -20.23 7.74 -12.31
CA TYR A 94 -20.33 9.12 -12.77
C TYR A 94 -18.97 9.82 -12.79
N ASP A 95 -18.75 10.60 -13.85
CA ASP A 95 -17.62 11.52 -13.91
C ASP A 95 -18.06 12.94 -13.51
N ALA A 96 -17.78 13.30 -12.26
CA ALA A 96 -18.11 14.62 -11.74
C ALA A 96 -17.17 15.71 -12.30
N THR A 97 -15.98 15.35 -12.80
CA THR A 97 -15.00 16.31 -13.33
C THR A 97 -15.48 16.95 -14.63
N THR A 98 -16.12 16.16 -15.48
CA THR A 98 -16.78 16.62 -16.72
C THR A 98 -18.25 16.94 -16.52
N GLY A 99 -18.86 16.44 -15.43
CA GLY A 99 -20.27 16.58 -15.13
C GLY A 99 -21.18 15.61 -15.90
N SER A 100 -20.62 14.69 -16.67
CA SER A 100 -21.36 13.71 -17.48
C SER A 100 -20.50 12.49 -17.80
N GLY A 101 -21.12 11.40 -18.27
CA GLY A 101 -20.39 10.16 -18.56
C GLY A 101 -20.08 9.34 -17.31
N THR A 102 -19.31 8.28 -17.48
CA THR A 102 -19.14 7.24 -16.46
C THR A 102 -17.79 7.30 -15.76
N GLY A 103 -17.79 6.96 -14.47
CA GLY A 103 -16.59 6.80 -13.64
C GLY A 103 -15.91 5.43 -13.76
N ASN A 104 -16.28 4.60 -14.76
CA ASN A 104 -15.91 3.18 -14.87
C ASN A 104 -14.54 2.90 -15.50
N SER A 105 -13.74 3.94 -15.74
CA SER A 105 -12.33 3.80 -16.05
C SER A 105 -11.51 4.41 -14.93
N ASP A 106 -10.26 4.00 -14.80
CA ASP A 106 -9.37 4.57 -13.81
C ASP A 106 -7.94 4.52 -14.31
N CYS A 107 -7.50 5.64 -14.87
CA CYS A 107 -6.13 5.75 -15.37
C CYS A 107 -5.13 6.00 -14.23
N LEU A 108 -5.54 6.67 -13.15
CA LEU A 108 -4.68 6.95 -12.00
C LEU A 108 -4.56 5.73 -11.06
N GLY A 109 -5.60 4.91 -10.97
CA GLY A 109 -5.63 3.67 -10.20
C GLY A 109 -6.15 3.81 -8.76
N LEU A 110 -6.26 5.03 -8.21
CA LEU A 110 -6.63 5.24 -6.80
C LEU A 110 -8.00 4.66 -6.46
N GLY A 111 -9.03 4.96 -7.26
CA GLY A 111 -10.36 4.45 -6.97
C GLY A 111 -10.46 2.93 -7.20
N THR A 112 -9.70 2.37 -8.15
CA THR A 112 -9.58 0.91 -8.34
C THR A 112 -8.91 0.23 -7.15
N GLN A 113 -7.87 0.85 -6.58
CA GLN A 113 -7.20 0.38 -5.36
C GLN A 113 -8.16 0.39 -4.16
N VAL A 114 -8.99 1.43 -4.03
CA VAL A 114 -10.00 1.52 -2.97
C VAL A 114 -11.13 0.51 -3.17
N ALA A 115 -11.66 0.40 -4.39
CA ALA A 115 -12.68 -0.60 -4.75
C ALA A 115 -12.15 -2.03 -4.52
N GLY A 116 -10.86 -2.26 -4.73
CA GLY A 116 -10.21 -3.55 -4.48
C GLY A 116 -10.30 -4.00 -3.03
N VAL A 117 -9.99 -3.13 -2.07
CA VAL A 117 -10.10 -3.49 -0.64
C VAL A 117 -11.54 -3.57 -0.16
N ILE A 118 -12.49 -2.92 -0.85
CA ILE A 118 -13.92 -3.00 -0.53
C ILE A 118 -14.51 -4.32 -1.06
N ALA A 119 -14.42 -4.56 -2.38
CA ALA A 119 -15.29 -5.49 -3.11
C ALA A 119 -14.55 -6.48 -4.03
N ALA A 120 -13.21 -6.60 -3.95
CA ALA A 120 -12.50 -7.56 -4.79
C ALA A 120 -13.04 -8.98 -4.58
N GLN A 121 -13.42 -9.63 -5.69
CA GLN A 121 -13.86 -11.02 -5.71
C GLN A 121 -12.69 -11.97 -5.50
N PRO A 122 -12.95 -13.17 -4.94
CA PRO A 122 -11.98 -14.26 -4.94
C PRO A 122 -11.47 -14.55 -6.36
N SER A 123 -10.16 -14.72 -6.50
CA SER A 123 -9.53 -15.10 -7.76
C SER A 123 -8.38 -16.08 -7.51
N ALA A 124 -8.19 -17.03 -8.43
CA ALA A 124 -7.02 -17.89 -8.41
C ALA A 124 -5.75 -17.06 -8.54
N GLY A 125 -4.70 -17.42 -7.79
CA GLY A 125 -3.39 -16.75 -7.85
C GLY A 125 -3.22 -15.55 -6.92
N THR A 126 -4.22 -15.15 -6.14
CA THR A 126 -4.09 -14.13 -5.10
C THR A 126 -4.93 -14.45 -3.86
N LYS A 127 -4.46 -14.01 -2.69
CA LYS A 127 -5.24 -14.05 -1.44
C LYS A 127 -6.08 -12.80 -1.22
N LEU A 128 -5.98 -11.82 -2.12
CA LEU A 128 -6.76 -10.59 -2.05
C LEU A 128 -8.24 -10.88 -2.31
N VAL A 129 -9.05 -10.57 -1.30
CA VAL A 129 -10.50 -10.45 -1.38
C VAL A 129 -10.86 -9.16 -0.63
N GLY A 130 -11.86 -8.43 -1.13
CA GLY A 130 -12.39 -7.25 -0.47
C GLY A 130 -13.06 -7.60 0.84
N ILE A 131 -13.20 -6.63 1.75
CA ILE A 131 -13.86 -6.84 3.05
C ILE A 131 -15.32 -7.24 2.88
N ALA A 132 -16.03 -6.58 1.97
CA ALA A 132 -17.43 -6.79 1.69
C ALA A 132 -17.58 -7.18 0.21
N PRO A 133 -17.20 -8.41 -0.16
CA PRO A 133 -17.07 -8.80 -1.56
C PRO A 133 -18.39 -8.68 -2.33
N ASP A 134 -19.55 -8.84 -1.70
CA ASP A 134 -20.81 -8.88 -2.44
C ASP A 134 -21.45 -7.48 -2.59
N VAL A 135 -20.85 -6.40 -2.05
CA VAL A 135 -21.38 -5.04 -2.26
C VAL A 135 -21.36 -4.63 -3.72
N THR A 136 -22.26 -3.71 -4.06
CA THR A 136 -22.19 -2.98 -5.33
C THR A 136 -21.38 -1.69 -5.15
N VAL A 137 -20.38 -1.49 -6.00
CA VAL A 137 -19.58 -0.26 -6.05
C VAL A 137 -20.16 0.70 -7.08
N GLU A 138 -20.36 1.96 -6.68
CA GLU A 138 -20.71 3.08 -7.56
C GLU A 138 -19.47 3.97 -7.77
N PRO A 139 -18.79 3.91 -8.92
CA PRO A 139 -17.61 4.73 -9.17
C PRO A 139 -17.97 6.21 -9.31
N VAL A 140 -17.33 7.10 -8.57
CA VAL A 140 -17.53 8.54 -8.71
C VAL A 140 -16.18 9.23 -8.89
N ARG A 141 -15.88 9.65 -10.12
CA ARG A 141 -14.64 10.37 -10.41
C ARG A 141 -14.79 11.82 -9.98
N VAL A 142 -14.01 12.22 -8.97
CA VAL A 142 -13.88 13.61 -8.48
C VAL A 142 -12.46 14.14 -8.66
N VAL A 143 -11.49 13.28 -8.95
CA VAL A 143 -10.12 13.65 -9.30
C VAL A 143 -9.97 13.60 -10.81
N ALA A 144 -9.66 14.74 -11.41
CA ALA A 144 -9.19 14.78 -12.79
C ALA A 144 -7.80 14.18 -12.87
N GLN A 145 -7.46 13.57 -14.00
CA GLN A 145 -6.20 12.86 -14.16
C GLN A 145 -4.99 13.80 -14.00
N PRO A 146 -4.23 13.72 -12.90
CA PRO A 146 -3.01 14.51 -12.77
C PRO A 146 -1.93 13.93 -13.69
N ALA A 147 -0.88 14.70 -13.96
CA ALA A 147 0.35 14.13 -14.51
C ALA A 147 0.84 12.99 -13.58
N ILE A 148 1.41 11.92 -14.13
CA ILE A 148 1.94 10.79 -13.34
C ILE A 148 2.92 11.35 -12.29
N GLY A 149 2.69 11.02 -11.01
CA GLY A 149 3.50 11.50 -9.88
C GLY A 149 3.16 12.91 -9.37
N GLY A 150 2.13 13.55 -9.92
CA GLY A 150 1.61 14.83 -9.44
C GLY A 150 0.75 14.70 -8.19
N ASP A 151 0.62 15.81 -7.46
CA ASP A 151 -0.27 15.91 -6.30
C ASP A 151 -1.73 15.65 -6.71
N VAL A 152 -2.37 14.73 -6.00
CA VAL A 152 -3.81 14.47 -6.13
C VAL A 152 -4.55 15.65 -5.51
N THR A 153 -5.25 16.40 -6.34
CA THR A 153 -6.08 17.54 -5.91
C THR A 153 -7.51 17.34 -6.39
N VAL A 154 -8.46 17.84 -5.59
CA VAL A 154 -9.89 17.78 -5.88
C VAL A 154 -10.47 19.18 -5.75
N ASP A 155 -11.31 19.56 -6.71
CA ASP A 155 -12.06 20.81 -6.66
C ASP A 155 -13.30 20.65 -5.75
N PRO A 156 -13.56 21.56 -4.79
CA PRO A 156 -14.72 21.46 -3.90
C PRO A 156 -16.07 21.37 -4.64
N VAL A 157 -16.23 22.07 -5.77
CA VAL A 157 -17.44 22.03 -6.61
C VAL A 157 -17.60 20.66 -7.26
N VAL A 158 -16.51 20.06 -7.72
CA VAL A 158 -16.52 18.71 -8.28
C VAL A 158 -16.85 17.68 -7.19
N LEU A 159 -16.29 17.83 -5.99
CA LEU A 159 -16.60 16.96 -4.86
C LEU A 159 -18.08 17.05 -4.45
N VAL A 160 -18.64 18.25 -4.34
CA VAL A 160 -20.07 18.46 -4.07
C VAL A 160 -20.94 17.78 -5.13
N ARG A 161 -20.57 17.92 -6.41
CA ARG A 161 -21.29 17.27 -7.51
C ARG A 161 -21.26 15.74 -7.40
N GLY A 162 -20.10 15.18 -7.07
CA GLY A 162 -19.95 13.74 -6.84
C GLY A 162 -20.77 13.23 -5.64
N ILE A 163 -20.73 13.95 -4.51
CA ILE A 163 -21.52 13.61 -3.32
C ILE A 163 -23.01 13.64 -3.66
N ASN A 164 -23.50 14.73 -4.26
CA ASN A 164 -24.92 14.87 -4.59
C ASN A 164 -25.40 13.81 -5.58
N TRP A 165 -24.57 13.46 -6.58
CA TRP A 165 -24.90 12.38 -7.52
C TRP A 165 -25.00 11.03 -6.78
N ALA A 166 -24.03 10.68 -5.95
CA ALA A 166 -24.06 9.43 -5.20
C ALA A 166 -25.27 9.34 -4.26
N VAL A 167 -25.60 10.42 -3.56
CA VAL A 167 -26.80 10.50 -2.70
C VAL A 167 -28.07 10.31 -3.52
N SER A 168 -28.17 10.92 -4.72
CA SER A 168 -29.32 10.74 -5.61
C SER A 168 -29.49 9.30 -6.13
N ARG A 169 -28.42 8.49 -6.04
CA ARG A 169 -28.42 7.06 -6.37
C ARG A 169 -28.78 6.17 -5.17
N HIS A 170 -29.11 6.76 -4.03
CA HIS A 170 -29.48 6.07 -2.80
C HIS A 170 -28.40 5.09 -2.31
N VAL A 171 -27.12 5.46 -2.43
CA VAL A 171 -26.04 4.64 -1.87
C VAL A 171 -26.09 4.59 -0.34
N ASP A 172 -25.65 3.48 0.25
CA ASP A 172 -25.62 3.31 1.71
C ASP A 172 -24.39 4.00 2.33
N VAL A 173 -23.25 3.98 1.62
CA VAL A 173 -21.97 4.49 2.10
C VAL A 173 -21.28 5.37 1.06
N LEU A 174 -20.83 6.55 1.45
CA LEU A 174 -19.88 7.39 0.70
C LEU A 174 -18.47 7.10 1.21
N CYS A 175 -17.63 6.50 0.37
CA CYS A 175 -16.19 6.37 0.61
C CYS A 175 -15.44 7.48 -0.12
N VAL A 176 -15.11 8.56 0.61
CA VAL A 176 -14.35 9.69 0.08
C VAL A 176 -12.87 9.41 0.24
N ALA A 177 -12.23 8.95 -0.84
CA ALA A 177 -10.85 8.49 -0.84
C ALA A 177 -9.81 9.63 -0.91
N VAL A 178 -10.27 10.88 -1.04
CA VAL A 178 -9.43 12.06 -1.27
C VAL A 178 -9.76 13.16 -0.27
N ALA A 179 -8.79 14.03 0.00
CA ALA A 179 -8.93 15.12 0.96
C ALA A 179 -8.73 16.49 0.30
N LEU A 180 -9.60 17.42 0.67
CA LEU A 180 -9.37 18.86 0.60
C LEU A 180 -8.58 19.30 1.83
N TYR A 181 -7.80 20.37 1.70
CA TYR A 181 -7.03 20.94 2.82
C TYR A 181 -7.46 22.36 3.19
N ALA A 182 -8.64 22.75 2.72
CA ALA A 182 -9.35 23.96 3.10
C ALA A 182 -10.82 23.60 3.32
N ALA A 183 -11.42 24.18 4.37
CA ALA A 183 -12.84 24.01 4.64
C ALA A 183 -13.66 24.69 3.52
N ASP A 184 -14.77 24.08 3.14
CA ASP A 184 -15.70 24.61 2.16
C ASP A 184 -17.14 24.37 2.63
N ALA A 185 -17.89 25.46 2.80
CA ALA A 185 -19.26 25.42 3.33
C ALA A 185 -20.22 24.59 2.45
N ARG A 186 -19.97 24.51 1.13
CA ARG A 186 -20.80 23.73 0.20
C ARG A 186 -20.53 22.23 0.36
N VAL A 187 -19.26 21.85 0.55
CA VAL A 187 -18.90 20.46 0.85
C VAL A 187 -19.47 20.05 2.21
N ALA A 188 -19.36 20.91 3.23
CA ALA A 188 -19.95 20.66 4.54
C ALA A 188 -21.47 20.48 4.47
N ALA A 189 -22.17 21.30 3.66
CA ALA A 189 -23.59 21.16 3.42
C ALA A 189 -23.93 19.83 2.74
N ALA A 190 -23.23 19.48 1.66
CA ALA A 190 -23.47 18.22 0.94
C ALA A 190 -23.25 16.99 1.83
N VAL A 191 -22.23 17.00 2.70
CA VAL A 191 -21.99 15.93 3.69
C VAL A 191 -23.13 15.84 4.70
N ARG A 192 -23.55 16.96 5.29
CA ARG A 192 -24.68 16.99 6.23
C ARG A 192 -25.97 16.49 5.58
N ASP A 193 -26.22 16.89 4.33
CA ASP A 193 -27.44 16.51 3.61
C ASP A 193 -27.41 15.01 3.21
N ALA A 194 -26.23 14.44 2.96
CA ALA A 194 -26.05 12.99 2.81
C ALA A 194 -26.34 12.23 4.11
N GLN A 195 -25.78 12.69 5.23
CA GLN A 195 -26.02 12.10 6.56
C GLN A 195 -27.49 12.19 6.96
N ALA A 196 -28.16 13.30 6.69
CA ALA A 196 -29.58 13.49 6.96
C ALA A 196 -30.48 12.51 6.17
N GLN A 197 -29.98 12.00 5.03
CA GLN A 197 -30.64 10.96 4.23
C GLN A 197 -30.27 9.54 4.66
N GLY A 198 -29.49 9.38 5.74
CA GLY A 198 -29.07 8.09 6.27
C GLY A 198 -27.87 7.48 5.56
N VAL A 199 -27.14 8.26 4.75
CA VAL A 199 -25.92 7.81 4.09
C VAL A 199 -24.73 7.96 5.03
N VAL A 200 -23.97 6.88 5.25
CA VAL A 200 -22.76 6.94 6.10
C VAL A 200 -21.60 7.51 5.30
N VAL A 201 -20.92 8.52 5.86
CA VAL A 201 -19.78 9.16 5.20
C VAL A 201 -18.48 8.69 5.85
N VAL A 202 -17.66 7.98 5.08
CA VAL A 202 -16.32 7.53 5.46
C VAL A 202 -15.31 8.30 4.62
N ALA A 203 -14.35 8.95 5.26
CA ALA A 203 -13.39 9.81 4.56
C ALA A 203 -11.95 9.55 4.99
N ALA A 204 -11.06 9.54 4.00
CA ALA A 204 -9.63 9.51 4.22
C ALA A 204 -9.14 10.81 4.89
N VAL A 205 -8.22 10.68 5.85
CA VAL A 205 -7.60 11.85 6.51
C VAL A 205 -6.48 12.50 5.69
N GLY A 206 -6.20 11.98 4.50
CA GLY A 206 -5.21 12.53 3.58
C GLY A 206 -3.79 12.06 3.91
N ASP A 207 -2.94 12.13 2.88
CA ASP A 207 -1.59 11.56 2.89
C ASP A 207 -0.51 12.65 3.08
N LYS A 208 -0.88 13.75 3.74
CA LYS A 208 -0.02 14.91 4.03
C LYS A 208 0.30 15.06 5.52
N GLY A 209 0.38 13.94 6.26
CA GLY A 209 0.63 13.92 7.71
C GLY A 209 2.09 14.07 8.14
N ASP A 210 3.03 14.07 7.18
CA ASP A 210 4.47 14.16 7.50
C ASP A 210 4.87 15.57 7.97
N VAL A 211 4.88 15.75 9.30
CA VAL A 211 5.23 17.02 9.95
C VAL A 211 6.66 17.48 9.65
N ALA A 212 7.59 16.56 9.37
CA ALA A 212 8.97 16.91 9.03
C ALA A 212 9.06 17.59 7.66
N LYS A 213 8.06 17.37 6.80
CA LYS A 213 7.90 18.05 5.50
C LYS A 213 6.95 19.25 5.56
N GLY A 214 6.59 19.71 6.76
CA GLY A 214 5.66 20.81 6.98
C GLY A 214 4.19 20.44 6.74
N GLY A 215 3.86 19.13 6.72
CA GLY A 215 2.51 18.64 6.50
C GLY A 215 1.83 18.17 7.79
N ASN A 216 0.60 18.60 8.01
CA ASN A 216 -0.49 17.90 8.69
C ASN A 216 -1.74 18.82 8.68
N PRO A 217 -2.16 19.33 7.51
CA PRO A 217 -3.33 20.20 7.41
C PRO A 217 -4.62 19.44 7.78
N ASN A 218 -5.62 20.16 8.31
CA ASN A 218 -6.93 19.55 8.56
C ASN A 218 -7.57 19.08 7.25
N PRO A 219 -7.90 17.78 7.12
CA PRO A 219 -8.51 17.23 5.92
C PRO A 219 -10.02 17.41 5.91
N TYR A 220 -10.60 17.70 4.75
CA TYR A 220 -12.05 17.75 4.54
C TYR A 220 -12.44 16.81 3.39
N PRO A 221 -13.52 16.02 3.51
CA PRO A 221 -14.58 16.13 4.51
C PRO A 221 -14.30 15.43 5.86
N ALA A 222 -13.16 14.75 6.04
CA ALA A 222 -12.85 13.99 7.25
C ALA A 222 -12.98 14.79 8.57
N SER A 223 -12.73 16.10 8.56
CA SER A 223 -12.88 16.96 9.74
C SER A 223 -14.31 17.46 9.99
N TYR A 224 -15.30 17.13 9.14
CA TYR A 224 -16.68 17.55 9.35
C TYR A 224 -17.41 16.65 10.37
N PRO A 225 -18.35 17.21 11.15
CA PRO A 225 -19.13 16.43 12.12
C PRO A 225 -19.82 15.21 11.50
N GLY A 226 -19.83 14.10 12.24
CA GLY A 226 -20.49 12.85 11.84
C GLY A 226 -19.79 12.07 10.71
N VAL A 227 -18.66 12.54 10.19
CA VAL A 227 -17.85 11.80 9.22
C VAL A 227 -16.96 10.82 9.97
N ILE A 228 -16.89 9.58 9.48
CA ILE A 228 -15.93 8.58 9.96
C ILE A 228 -14.60 8.87 9.28
N ALA A 229 -13.71 9.57 10.00
CA ALA A 229 -12.39 9.92 9.53
C ALA A 229 -11.40 8.76 9.77
N VAL A 230 -10.75 8.30 8.71
CA VAL A 230 -9.93 7.08 8.75
C VAL A 230 -8.46 7.39 8.53
N SER A 231 -7.64 7.07 9.53
CA SER A 231 -6.17 7.09 9.44
C SER A 231 -5.59 5.74 9.00
N ALA A 232 -4.35 5.77 8.51
CA ALA A 232 -3.67 4.59 7.98
C ALA A 232 -2.68 3.97 8.99
N LEU A 233 -2.66 2.64 9.04
CA LEU A 233 -1.73 1.83 9.81
C LEU A 233 -0.69 1.14 8.92
N LEU A 234 0.50 0.98 9.48
CA LEU A 234 1.56 0.10 9.02
C LEU A 234 1.28 -1.38 9.42
N PRO A 235 1.94 -2.37 8.79
CA PRO A 235 1.77 -3.79 9.14
C PRO A 235 2.08 -4.14 10.60
N ASN A 236 2.92 -3.35 11.28
CA ASN A 236 3.24 -3.51 12.70
C ASN A 236 2.18 -2.89 13.64
N GLY A 237 1.09 -2.35 13.10
CA GLY A 237 0.02 -1.69 13.86
C GLY A 237 0.30 -0.25 14.28
N SER A 238 1.49 0.31 14.00
CA SER A 238 1.75 1.73 14.24
C SER A 238 1.12 2.62 13.16
N GLY A 239 0.85 3.89 13.49
CA GLY A 239 0.37 4.86 12.50
C GLY A 239 1.37 5.06 11.36
N TRP A 240 0.88 5.10 10.12
CA TRP A 240 1.70 5.41 8.95
C TRP A 240 2.11 6.89 8.97
N PRO A 241 3.41 7.25 8.89
CA PRO A 241 3.85 8.65 8.98
C PRO A 241 3.25 9.59 7.93
N GLY A 242 2.83 9.06 6.78
CA GLY A 242 2.14 9.85 5.74
C GLY A 242 0.69 10.20 6.10
N SER A 243 0.08 9.49 7.05
CA SER A 243 -1.33 9.67 7.43
C SER A 243 -1.53 10.97 8.18
N GLY A 244 -2.50 11.79 7.75
CA GLY A 244 -3.02 12.89 8.55
C GLY A 244 -3.44 12.42 9.95
N HIS A 245 -3.18 13.25 10.95
CA HIS A 245 -3.48 12.92 12.35
C HIS A 245 -4.00 14.14 13.11
N GLY A 246 -4.98 13.93 13.99
CA GLY A 246 -5.57 15.01 14.77
C GLY A 246 -6.85 14.58 15.48
N PHE A 247 -7.52 15.56 16.07
CA PHE A 247 -8.77 15.35 16.83
C PHE A 247 -9.90 14.77 15.97
N TYR A 248 -9.86 14.95 14.65
CA TYR A 248 -10.89 14.47 13.74
C TYR A 248 -10.87 12.95 13.54
N VAL A 249 -9.74 12.26 13.79
CA VAL A 249 -9.58 10.83 13.50
C VAL A 249 -10.56 10.00 14.34
N THR A 250 -11.40 9.21 13.66
CA THR A 250 -12.37 8.31 14.30
C THR A 250 -11.80 6.93 14.54
N VAL A 251 -11.12 6.38 13.53
CA VAL A 251 -10.63 5.00 13.53
C VAL A 251 -9.39 4.90 12.63
N ALA A 252 -8.55 3.90 12.89
CA ALA A 252 -7.41 3.57 12.05
C ALA A 252 -7.61 2.22 11.38
N ALA A 253 -7.15 2.07 10.14
CA ALA A 253 -7.25 0.84 9.37
C ALA A 253 -5.96 0.59 8.57
N PRO A 254 -5.73 -0.64 8.06
CA PRO A 254 -4.59 -0.93 7.18
C PRO A 254 -4.50 0.07 6.02
N GLY A 255 -3.36 0.74 5.89
CA GLY A 255 -3.20 1.76 4.84
C GLY A 255 -1.76 1.93 4.34
N SER A 256 -0.83 1.07 4.76
CA SER A 256 0.52 1.00 4.20
C SER A 256 0.91 -0.43 3.88
N ALA A 257 1.67 -0.62 2.81
CA ALA A 257 2.01 -1.92 2.23
C ALA A 257 0.78 -2.79 1.97
N VAL A 258 -0.33 -2.18 1.53
CA VAL A 258 -1.59 -2.89 1.29
C VAL A 258 -1.62 -3.44 -0.13
N LEU A 259 -1.78 -4.76 -0.25
CA LEU A 259 -2.07 -5.43 -1.52
C LEU A 259 -3.50 -5.10 -1.96
N THR A 260 -3.65 -4.58 -3.17
CA THR A 260 -4.96 -4.26 -3.77
C THR A 260 -4.93 -4.33 -5.30
N LEU A 261 -6.05 -4.03 -5.94
CA LEU A 261 -6.23 -4.03 -7.39
C LEU A 261 -5.57 -2.81 -8.03
N GLN A 262 -5.13 -2.99 -9.28
CA GLN A 262 -4.64 -1.94 -10.16
C GLN A 262 -5.32 -2.06 -11.52
N ARG A 263 -5.43 -0.95 -12.28
CA ARG A 263 -6.01 -0.98 -13.64
C ARG A 263 -5.39 -2.08 -14.50
N GLY A 264 -6.12 -2.55 -15.51
CA GLY A 264 -5.56 -3.47 -16.49
C GLY A 264 -5.33 -4.89 -15.94
N GLN A 265 -6.19 -5.32 -15.01
CA GLN A 265 -6.25 -6.68 -14.44
C GLN A 265 -5.09 -7.05 -13.50
N GLY A 266 -4.30 -6.09 -13.05
CA GLY A 266 -3.14 -6.37 -12.21
C GLY A 266 -3.36 -6.06 -10.74
N LEU A 267 -2.37 -6.42 -9.94
CA LEU A 267 -2.31 -6.09 -8.52
C LEU A 267 -1.19 -5.10 -8.27
N THR A 268 -1.29 -4.38 -7.16
CA THR A 268 -0.25 -3.48 -6.69
C THR A 268 -0.22 -3.46 -5.16
N THR A 269 0.88 -2.97 -4.61
CA THR A 269 0.99 -2.66 -3.19
C THR A 269 1.06 -1.15 -3.03
N VAL A 270 0.23 -0.59 -2.16
CA VAL A 270 0.11 0.86 -2.01
C VAL A 270 0.12 1.30 -0.56
N ASP A 271 0.50 2.57 -0.39
CA ASP A 271 0.29 3.33 0.83
C ASP A 271 -0.76 4.42 0.53
N GLY A 272 -1.67 4.67 1.48
CA GLY A 272 -2.67 5.71 1.36
C GLY A 272 -3.84 5.56 2.33
N THR A 273 -4.28 6.68 2.88
CA THR A 273 -5.46 6.78 3.75
C THR A 273 -6.77 6.52 3.01
N GLY A 274 -6.79 6.71 1.67
CA GLY A 274 -7.92 6.32 0.83
C GLY A 274 -8.22 4.81 0.90
N VAL A 275 -7.18 3.98 0.90
CA VAL A 275 -7.32 2.52 1.01
C VAL A 275 -7.76 2.12 2.43
N ALA A 276 -7.21 2.78 3.44
CA ALA A 276 -7.68 2.62 4.82
C ALA A 276 -9.18 2.95 4.95
N ALA A 277 -9.63 4.06 4.34
CA ALA A 277 -11.05 4.43 4.26
C ALA A 277 -11.89 3.36 3.54
N GLY A 278 -11.35 2.73 2.49
CA GLY A 278 -11.98 1.60 1.81
C GLY A 278 -12.25 0.40 2.72
N PHE A 279 -11.28 -0.02 3.54
CA PHE A 279 -11.49 -1.10 4.51
C PHE A 279 -12.63 -0.79 5.49
N VAL A 280 -12.70 0.46 5.97
CA VAL A 280 -13.77 0.91 6.88
C VAL A 280 -15.11 1.00 6.16
N ALA A 281 -15.16 1.52 4.93
CA ALA A 281 -16.38 1.61 4.13
C ALA A 281 -16.99 0.22 3.86
N GLY A 282 -16.15 -0.77 3.50
CA GLY A 282 -16.57 -2.16 3.37
C GLY A 282 -17.09 -2.74 4.69
N SER A 283 -16.40 -2.49 5.80
CA SER A 283 -16.83 -2.93 7.13
C SER A 283 -18.18 -2.32 7.53
N VAL A 284 -18.38 -1.03 7.25
CA VAL A 284 -19.67 -0.33 7.47
C VAL A 284 -20.77 -0.97 6.64
N ALA A 285 -20.52 -1.29 5.37
CA ALA A 285 -21.51 -1.97 4.53
C ALA A 285 -21.93 -3.34 5.10
N LEU A 286 -20.98 -4.14 5.61
CA LEU A 286 -21.31 -5.40 6.29
C LEU A 286 -22.21 -5.18 7.51
N LEU A 287 -21.89 -4.19 8.33
CA LEU A 287 -22.68 -3.84 9.51
C LEU A 287 -24.09 -3.37 9.14
N LEU A 288 -24.22 -2.51 8.13
CA LEU A 288 -25.52 -2.02 7.66
C LEU A 288 -26.41 -3.13 7.07
N GLU A 289 -25.82 -4.17 6.47
CA GLU A 289 -26.60 -5.33 6.00
C GLU A 289 -27.04 -6.22 7.15
N GLY A 290 -26.17 -6.42 8.15
CA GLY A 290 -26.50 -7.22 9.34
C GLY A 290 -27.54 -6.58 10.26
N ILE A 291 -27.74 -5.26 10.18
CA ILE A 291 -28.74 -4.52 10.96
C ILE A 291 -30.05 -4.43 10.16
N SER A 292 -31.03 -5.28 10.49
CA SER A 292 -32.35 -5.24 9.86
C SER A 292 -33.14 -3.99 10.29
N GLY A 293 -33.26 -2.99 9.41
CA GLY A 293 -34.28 -1.94 9.51
C GLY A 293 -33.98 -0.69 10.35
N GLY A 294 -32.73 -0.50 10.81
CA GLY A 294 -32.30 0.75 11.45
C GLY A 294 -31.75 1.76 10.43
N ARG A 295 -32.15 3.03 10.51
CA ARG A 295 -31.33 4.11 9.93
C ARG A 295 -30.06 4.24 10.77
N PRO A 296 -28.87 4.44 10.18
CA PRO A 296 -27.70 4.75 10.98
C PRO A 296 -28.00 6.03 11.76
N ASP A 297 -28.00 5.92 13.08
CA ASP A 297 -28.04 7.12 13.92
C ASP A 297 -26.82 7.97 13.57
N PRO A 298 -26.96 9.31 13.48
CA PRO A 298 -25.80 10.17 13.39
C PRO A 298 -24.86 9.76 14.51
N LEU A 299 -23.62 9.38 14.17
CA LEU A 299 -22.63 9.15 15.19
C LEU A 299 -22.64 10.40 16.07
N PRO A 300 -22.71 10.25 17.41
CA PRO A 300 -22.61 11.42 18.28
C PRO A 300 -21.38 12.18 17.81
N ALA A 301 -21.48 13.52 17.71
CA ALA A 301 -20.32 14.33 17.38
C ALA A 301 -19.18 13.77 18.21
N LEU A 302 -18.17 13.19 17.55
CA LEU A 302 -17.03 12.66 18.26
C LEU A 302 -16.58 13.85 19.08
N ASN A 303 -16.72 13.75 20.40
CA ASN A 303 -16.12 14.70 21.28
C ASN A 303 -14.72 14.14 21.41
N PRO A 304 -13.79 14.51 20.50
CA PRO A 304 -12.45 13.96 20.59
C PRO A 304 -12.03 14.19 22.02
N LYS A 305 -11.59 13.13 22.69
CA LYS A 305 -10.89 13.33 23.95
C LYS A 305 -9.83 14.36 23.64
N THR A 306 -10.00 15.57 24.18
CA THR A 306 -8.97 16.57 24.08
C THR A 306 -7.79 15.92 24.77
N PRO A 307 -6.70 15.60 24.05
CA PRO A 307 -5.60 14.87 24.66
C PRO A 307 -5.20 15.66 25.89
N THR A 308 -5.23 15.01 27.05
CA THR A 308 -4.86 15.65 28.31
C THR A 308 -3.46 16.24 28.18
N ALA A 309 -3.12 17.26 28.96
CA ALA A 309 -1.78 17.83 28.93
C ALA A 309 -0.70 16.74 29.08
N ALA A 310 -0.97 15.72 29.90
CA ALA A 310 -0.11 14.54 30.06
C ALA A 310 0.02 13.69 28.79
N GLU A 311 -1.07 13.42 28.06
CA GLU A 311 -1.01 12.69 26.79
C GLU A 311 -0.30 13.51 25.70
N GLN A 312 -0.46 14.84 25.71
CA GLN A 312 0.27 15.75 24.82
C GLN A 312 1.76 15.78 25.14
N GLU A 313 2.13 15.87 26.41
CA GLU A 313 3.51 15.80 26.88
C GLU A 313 4.13 14.45 26.55
N GLN A 314 3.39 13.35 26.71
CA GLN A 314 3.88 12.01 26.36
C GLN A 314 4.09 11.86 24.85
N ALA A 315 3.18 12.39 24.03
CA ALA A 315 3.33 12.42 22.58
C ALA A 315 4.51 13.31 22.12
N GLN A 316 4.70 14.48 22.75
CA GLN A 316 5.84 15.37 22.52
C GLN A 316 7.15 14.70 22.93
N ALA A 317 7.19 14.07 24.11
CA ALA A 317 8.36 13.33 24.60
C ALA A 317 8.73 12.17 23.66
N TRP A 318 7.74 11.46 23.13
CA TRP A 318 7.96 10.44 22.10
C TRP A 318 8.54 11.05 20.82
N ALA A 319 8.00 12.16 20.32
CA ALA A 319 8.51 12.85 19.14
C ALA A 319 9.95 13.38 19.33
N ASP A 320 10.24 13.94 20.50
CA ASP A 320 11.58 14.44 20.84
C ASP A 320 12.58 13.31 20.99
N SER A 321 12.19 12.19 21.59
CA SER A 321 13.05 11.00 21.68
C SER A 321 13.42 10.44 20.31
N ALA A 322 12.48 10.43 19.36
CA ALA A 322 12.73 9.98 17.99
C ALA A 322 13.71 10.92 17.24
N ARG A 323 13.56 12.24 17.42
CA ARG A 323 14.50 13.24 16.86
C ARG A 323 15.90 13.11 17.47
N LEU A 324 15.97 12.89 18.78
CA LEU A 324 17.23 12.72 19.50
C LEU A 324 17.94 11.43 19.07
N ALA A 325 17.19 10.34 18.87
CA ALA A 325 17.72 9.10 18.30
C ALA A 325 18.27 9.31 16.88
N LEU A 326 17.56 10.03 16.00
CA LEU A 326 18.04 10.37 14.65
C LEU A 326 19.33 11.19 14.68
N TRP A 327 19.40 12.21 15.55
CA TRP A 327 20.60 13.02 15.76
C TRP A 327 21.80 12.19 16.22
N LEU A 328 21.61 11.34 17.23
CA LEU A 328 22.67 10.45 17.73
C LEU A 328 23.15 9.49 16.65
N THR A 329 22.23 8.91 15.87
CA THR A 329 22.58 8.01 14.77
C THR A 329 23.38 8.74 13.68
N GLY A 330 22.97 9.96 13.32
CA GLY A 330 23.71 10.82 12.39
C GLY A 330 25.10 11.20 12.92
N ALA A 331 25.23 11.54 14.20
CA ALA A 331 26.50 11.86 14.83
C ALA A 331 27.47 10.66 14.82
N VAL A 332 26.96 9.45 15.11
CA VAL A 332 27.75 8.21 15.02
C VAL A 332 28.20 7.97 13.57
N ALA A 333 27.33 8.16 12.58
CA ALA A 333 27.70 8.00 11.17
C ALA A 333 28.82 8.98 10.76
N VAL A 334 28.72 10.25 11.17
CA VAL A 334 29.78 11.25 10.93
C VAL A 334 31.10 10.84 11.60
N LEU A 335 31.04 10.34 12.83
CA LEU A 335 32.22 9.89 13.56
C LEU A 335 32.89 8.70 12.85
N VAL A 336 32.11 7.73 12.36
CA VAL A 336 32.62 6.59 11.59
C VAL A 336 33.31 7.07 10.31
N VAL A 337 32.69 8.00 9.56
CA VAL A 337 33.30 8.58 8.36
C VAL A 337 34.61 9.31 8.68
N ALA A 338 34.65 10.07 9.78
CA ALA A 338 35.85 10.75 10.23
C ALA A 338 36.98 9.76 10.58
N VAL A 339 36.67 8.67 11.30
CA VAL A 339 37.64 7.61 11.63
C VAL A 339 38.17 6.93 10.37
N LEU A 340 37.30 6.61 9.41
CA LEU A 340 37.71 6.02 8.13
C LEU A 340 38.58 6.97 7.30
N ALA A 341 38.25 8.27 7.28
CA ALA A 341 39.03 9.29 6.60
C ALA A 341 40.42 9.46 7.23
N VAL A 342 40.51 9.48 8.56
CA VAL A 342 41.80 9.50 9.29
C VAL A 342 42.60 8.24 8.99
N GLY A 343 41.98 7.05 9.01
CA GLY A 343 42.63 5.79 8.66
C GLY A 343 43.15 5.73 7.22
N ALA A 344 42.47 6.40 6.28
CA ALA A 344 42.89 6.51 4.88
C ALA A 344 43.98 7.58 4.66
N ALA A 345 43.94 8.67 5.42
CA ALA A 345 44.90 9.78 5.36
C ALA A 345 46.20 9.50 6.14
N LEU A 346 46.16 8.61 7.13
CA LEU A 346 47.36 8.11 7.77
C LEU A 346 48.26 7.44 6.71
N PRO A 347 49.53 7.85 6.60
CA PRO A 347 50.42 7.28 5.60
C PRO A 347 50.54 5.78 5.86
N ARG A 348 50.01 4.95 4.96
CA ARG A 348 50.28 3.51 4.95
C ARG A 348 51.78 3.37 4.76
N GLY A 349 52.50 3.20 5.87
CA GLY A 349 53.95 3.07 5.88
C GLY A 349 54.34 1.99 4.89
N ARG A 350 54.92 2.40 3.75
CA ARG A 350 55.53 1.49 2.80
C ARG A 350 56.66 0.78 3.54
N ARG A 351 56.39 -0.39 4.13
CA ARG A 351 57.42 -1.33 4.56
C ARG A 351 58.11 -1.92 3.33
N ARG A 352 58.77 -1.07 2.54
CA ARG A 352 59.74 -1.48 1.54
C ARG A 352 61.06 -1.64 2.29
N ARG A 353 61.51 -2.89 2.46
CA ARG A 353 62.77 -3.34 3.13
C ARG A 353 62.66 -3.83 4.58
N TRP A 354 61.59 -4.54 4.95
CA TRP A 354 61.73 -5.48 6.06
C TRP A 354 62.46 -6.73 5.52
N ARG A 355 63.73 -6.91 5.91
CA ARG A 355 64.43 -8.20 5.81
C ARG A 355 64.47 -8.77 7.23
N PRO A 356 64.03 -10.02 7.47
CA PRO A 356 64.23 -10.66 8.76
C PRO A 356 65.74 -10.79 8.98
N ALA A 357 66.27 -10.04 9.94
CA ALA A 357 67.62 -10.26 10.42
C ALA A 357 67.56 -11.44 11.40
N LEU A 358 68.01 -12.61 10.96
CA LEU A 358 68.35 -13.70 11.88
C LEU A 358 69.39 -13.15 12.87
N ALA A 359 69.11 -13.27 14.16
CA ALA A 359 70.04 -12.86 15.21
C ALA A 359 71.34 -13.66 15.07
N LYS A 360 72.49 -12.97 15.16
CA LYS A 360 73.81 -13.63 15.19
C LYS A 360 73.88 -14.55 16.40
N ALA A 361 74.37 -15.77 16.20
CA ALA A 361 74.63 -16.71 17.29
C ALA A 361 75.54 -16.06 18.34
N PRO A 362 75.25 -16.22 19.65
CA PRO A 362 76.10 -15.69 20.70
C PRO A 362 77.49 -16.37 20.67
N PRO A 363 78.57 -15.63 20.96
CA PRO A 363 79.91 -16.18 20.99
C PRO A 363 80.08 -17.21 22.12
N ASP A 364 80.90 -18.21 21.85
CA ASP A 364 81.19 -19.33 22.74
C ASP A 364 81.80 -18.84 24.06
N ARG A 365 81.24 -19.25 25.20
CA ARG A 365 81.79 -18.88 26.52
C ARG A 365 82.98 -19.79 26.82
N THR A 366 84.17 -19.20 26.90
CA THR A 366 85.33 -19.81 27.58
C THR A 366 84.97 -20.12 29.03
N GLU A 367 85.29 -21.33 29.49
CA GLU A 367 85.00 -21.82 30.85
C GLU A 367 85.52 -20.85 31.95
N PRO A 368 84.82 -20.75 33.10
CA PRO A 368 85.22 -19.86 34.18
C PRO A 368 86.50 -20.34 34.86
N GLN A 369 87.49 -19.45 34.96
CA GLN A 369 88.67 -19.63 35.81
C GLN A 369 88.25 -19.49 37.29
N GLU A 370 88.58 -20.47 38.14
CA GLU A 370 88.20 -20.49 39.56
C GLU A 370 88.66 -19.23 40.32
N PRO A 371 87.80 -18.63 41.18
CA PRO A 371 88.20 -17.47 41.97
C PRO A 371 89.22 -17.85 43.04
N GLY A 372 90.32 -17.10 43.09
CA GLY A 372 91.24 -17.12 44.23
C GLY A 372 90.58 -16.64 45.54
N PRO A 373 91.15 -16.99 46.70
CA PRO A 373 90.49 -16.85 48.00
C PRO A 373 90.20 -15.38 48.40
N PRO A 374 89.14 -15.14 49.18
CA PRO A 374 88.61 -13.80 49.48
C PRO A 374 89.52 -12.98 50.39
N ILE A 375 89.70 -11.71 50.07
CA ILE A 375 90.31 -10.70 50.94
C ILE A 375 89.18 -9.86 51.55
N LEU A 376 89.09 -9.84 52.88
CA LEU A 376 88.11 -9.08 53.65
C LEU A 376 88.54 -7.61 53.76
N LEU A 377 87.67 -6.69 53.37
CA LEU A 377 87.81 -5.25 53.58
C LEU A 377 86.80 -4.80 54.64
N PHE A 378 87.22 -4.78 55.90
CA PHE A 378 86.79 -3.74 56.82
C PHE A 378 87.89 -2.69 56.78
N ASP A 379 87.60 -1.47 56.31
CA ASP A 379 87.47 -0.37 57.26
C ASP A 379 86.88 0.87 56.59
N GLU A 380 85.94 1.46 57.34
CA GLU A 380 85.52 2.86 57.42
C GLU A 380 86.55 3.88 56.88
N ARG A 381 86.20 4.92 56.11
CA ARG A 381 85.09 5.89 56.23
C ARG A 381 84.98 6.72 54.95
#